data_AF-A0A960XKB2-F1
#
_entry.id   AF-A0A960XKB2-F1
#
_cell.length_a   1.000
_cell.length_b   1.000
_cell.length_c   1.000
_cell.angle_alpha   90.00
_cell.angle_beta   90.00
_cell.angle_gamma   90.00
#
_symmetry.space_group_name_H-M   'P 1'
#
loop_
_entity.id
_entity.type
_entity.pdbx_description
1 polymer ?
#
loop_
_entity_poly.entity_id
_entity_poly.type
_entity_poly.pdbx_seq_one_letter_code
_entity_poly.pdbx_strand_id
1 'polypeptide(L)'
;MLALRFFLLPCFIFLSVHRAGAAGQLRIYWVDVEGGAATLVVTPAGESILIDTGNPGDRDPGRINKLAREVAGLSKIDHLVVTHFDRDHFGGAADLAKLITIGTLYDQGVRPQDRERVGEAYLNFPCEARLVLTPGDQLPLKQTGSGPQLTATVLGILQRNIEPTGNNKPNPFPKDY
;
A
#
# COMPACT_ATOMS: atom_id res chain seq x y z
N MET A 1 50.83 47.20 -0.12
CA MET A 1 50.87 45.73 -0.17
C MET A 1 49.49 45.20 0.18
N LEU A 2 48.72 44.77 -0.81
CA LEU A 2 47.36 44.23 -0.63
C LEU A 2 47.41 42.72 -0.95
N ALA A 3 47.23 41.86 0.05
CA ALA A 3 47.25 40.41 -0.14
C ALA A 3 45.83 39.89 -0.36
N LEU A 4 45.52 39.51 -1.60
CA LEU A 4 44.27 38.85 -1.96
C LEU A 4 44.32 37.39 -1.52
N ARG A 5 43.51 37.03 -0.52
CA ARG A 5 43.39 35.65 -0.02
C ARG A 5 42.21 34.97 -0.71
N PHE A 6 42.49 33.98 -1.56
CA PHE A 6 41.48 33.08 -2.11
C PHE A 6 41.14 32.01 -1.08
N PHE A 7 39.87 31.94 -0.68
CA PHE A 7 39.32 30.80 0.05
C PHE A 7 38.74 29.81 -0.97
N LEU A 8 39.35 28.63 -1.10
CA LEU A 8 38.79 27.51 -1.85
C LEU A 8 37.73 26.83 -0.98
N LEU A 9 36.46 26.97 -1.35
CA LEU A 9 35.35 26.24 -0.73
C LEU A 9 35.34 24.80 -1.29
N PRO A 10 35.46 23.75 -0.46
CA PRO A 10 35.41 22.39 -0.96
C PRO A 10 33.98 22.04 -1.38
N CYS A 11 33.77 21.88 -2.68
CA CYS A 11 32.53 21.38 -3.24
C CYS A 11 32.44 19.87 -2.97
N PHE A 12 31.75 19.47 -1.89
CA PHE A 12 31.41 18.08 -1.65
C PHE A 12 30.30 17.68 -2.62
N ILE A 13 30.69 17.11 -3.77
CA ILE A 13 29.76 16.46 -4.69
C ILE A 13 29.30 15.16 -4.01
N PHE A 14 28.11 15.20 -3.39
CA PHE A 14 27.40 13.98 -3.00
C PHE A 14 26.95 13.27 -4.27
N LEU A 15 27.75 12.31 -4.71
CA LEU A 15 27.36 11.40 -5.79
C LEU A 15 26.31 10.45 -5.23
N SER A 16 25.03 10.83 -5.35
CA SER A 16 23.92 9.90 -5.11
C SER A 16 23.97 8.83 -6.18
N VAL A 17 24.62 7.71 -5.87
CA VAL A 17 24.51 6.49 -6.67
C VAL A 17 23.09 5.98 -6.50
N HIS A 18 22.18 6.49 -7.31
CA HIS A 18 20.90 5.84 -7.53
C HIS A 18 21.23 4.53 -8.24
N ARG A 19 21.30 3.43 -7.48
CA ARG A 19 21.14 2.10 -8.04
C ARG A 19 19.78 2.12 -8.74
N ALA A 20 19.77 2.32 -10.04
CA ALA A 20 18.69 1.86 -10.88
C ALA A 20 18.63 0.35 -10.67
N GLY A 21 17.80 -0.07 -9.70
CA GLY A 21 17.61 -1.48 -9.42
C GLY A 21 17.19 -2.15 -10.72
N ALA A 22 17.86 -3.23 -11.09
CA ALA A 22 17.30 -4.12 -12.11
C ALA A 22 15.86 -4.42 -11.71
N ALA A 23 14.93 -4.31 -12.66
CA ALA A 23 13.52 -4.61 -12.42
C ALA A 23 13.40 -5.94 -11.67
N GLY A 24 12.80 -5.91 -10.49
CA GLY A 24 12.61 -7.07 -9.65
C GLY A 24 11.53 -8.00 -10.21
N GLN A 25 11.29 -9.10 -9.52
CA GLN A 25 10.12 -9.94 -9.77
C GLN A 25 8.88 -9.34 -9.09
N LEU A 26 7.70 -9.59 -9.67
CA LEU A 26 6.45 -9.45 -8.93
C LEU A 26 6.42 -10.49 -7.82
N ARG A 27 6.29 -10.06 -6.57
CA ARG A 27 6.23 -10.94 -5.40
C ARG A 27 4.90 -10.74 -4.70
N ILE A 28 4.22 -11.84 -4.40
CA ILE A 28 2.93 -11.83 -3.71
C ILE A 28 3.08 -12.70 -2.47
N TYR A 29 2.74 -12.14 -1.33
CA TYR A 29 2.81 -12.79 -0.03
C TYR A 29 1.42 -12.82 0.58
N TRP A 30 0.96 -14.01 0.93
CA TRP A 30 -0.19 -14.17 1.79
C TRP A 30 0.29 -14.20 3.24
N VAL A 31 -0.16 -13.25 4.06
CA VAL A 31 0.27 -13.15 5.45
C VAL A 31 -0.68 -13.96 6.32
N ASP A 32 -0.12 -14.82 7.18
CA ASP A 32 -0.88 -15.55 8.19
C ASP A 32 -1.36 -14.60 9.30
N VAL A 33 -2.53 -14.01 9.08
CA VAL A 33 -3.30 -13.21 10.03
C VAL A 33 -4.43 -14.05 10.64
N GLU A 34 -4.84 -13.71 11.86
CA GLU A 34 -5.85 -14.49 12.57
C GLU A 34 -7.24 -14.01 12.13
N GLY A 35 -7.88 -14.68 11.18
CA GLY A 35 -9.14 -14.20 10.57
C GLY A 35 -8.89 -13.18 9.44
N GLY A 36 -9.89 -13.00 8.59
CA GLY A 36 -9.85 -12.05 7.48
C GLY A 36 -8.73 -12.33 6.47
N ALA A 37 -8.05 -11.27 6.04
CA ALA A 37 -6.99 -11.33 5.04
C ALA A 37 -5.88 -10.29 5.29
N ALA A 38 -4.69 -10.61 4.80
CA ALA A 38 -3.63 -9.64 4.55
C ALA A 38 -2.75 -10.15 3.40
N THR A 39 -2.67 -9.39 2.31
CA THR A 39 -1.87 -9.73 1.13
C THR A 39 -0.90 -8.60 0.82
N LEU A 40 0.40 -8.89 0.86
CA LEU A 40 1.43 -7.95 0.43
C LEU A 40 1.87 -8.28 -1.00
N VAL A 41 1.71 -7.33 -1.90
CA VAL A 41 2.25 -7.36 -3.26
C VAL A 41 3.44 -6.42 -3.34
N VAL A 42 4.55 -6.88 -3.91
CA VAL A 42 5.69 -6.03 -4.23
C VAL A 42 5.94 -6.07 -5.74
N THR A 43 5.84 -4.91 -6.38
CA THR A 43 5.97 -4.77 -7.83
C THR A 43 7.43 -4.96 -8.28
N PRO A 44 7.65 -5.25 -9.56
CA PRO A 44 8.98 -5.19 -10.17
C PRO A 44 9.74 -3.87 -9.95
N ALA A 45 9.02 -2.76 -9.78
CA ALA A 45 9.61 -1.45 -9.48
C ALA A 45 9.95 -1.26 -7.98
N GLY A 46 9.68 -2.26 -7.14
CA GLY A 46 9.93 -2.23 -5.70
C GLY A 46 8.86 -1.51 -4.88
N GLU A 47 7.71 -1.18 -5.49
CA GLU A 47 6.58 -0.58 -4.76
C GLU A 47 5.72 -1.65 -4.08
N SER A 48 5.12 -1.26 -2.97
CA SER A 48 4.35 -2.15 -2.11
C SER A 48 2.86 -1.81 -2.11
N ILE A 49 2.03 -2.82 -2.29
CA ILE A 49 0.58 -2.77 -2.11
C ILE A 49 0.23 -3.77 -1.03
N LEU A 50 -0.23 -3.29 0.12
CA LEU A 50 -0.78 -4.12 1.18
C LEU A 50 -2.30 -4.07 1.11
N ILE A 51 -2.95 -5.21 0.97
CA ILE A 51 -4.41 -5.34 0.99
C ILE A 51 -4.80 -5.97 2.32
N ASP A 52 -5.54 -5.21 3.13
CA ASP A 52 -5.96 -5.52 4.50
C ASP A 52 -4.81 -5.78 5.50
N THR A 53 -5.15 -5.79 6.78
CA THR A 53 -4.20 -5.69 7.90
C THR A 53 -4.46 -6.66 9.04
N GLY A 54 -5.40 -7.59 8.88
CA GLY A 54 -5.77 -8.52 9.95
C GLY A 54 -6.41 -7.80 11.15
N ASN A 55 -6.34 -8.47 12.30
CA ASN A 55 -6.88 -7.98 13.57
C ASN A 55 -5.98 -6.95 14.27
N PRO A 56 -6.54 -6.09 15.13
CA PRO A 56 -5.76 -5.15 15.94
C PRO A 56 -4.90 -5.87 16.98
N GLY A 57 -3.91 -5.16 17.53
CA GLY A 57 -2.94 -5.68 18.50
C GLY A 57 -1.60 -6.06 17.86
N ASP A 58 -0.73 -6.73 18.62
CA ASP A 58 0.66 -6.89 18.20
C ASP A 58 0.88 -7.97 17.14
N ARG A 59 0.03 -9.01 17.11
CA ARG A 59 0.27 -10.23 16.31
C ARG A 59 0.29 -9.94 14.81
N ASP A 60 -0.84 -9.45 14.27
CA ASP A 60 -1.03 -9.33 12.83
C ASP A 60 -0.20 -8.18 12.25
N PRO A 61 -0.30 -6.94 12.78
CA PRO A 61 0.63 -5.85 12.48
C PRO A 61 2.11 -6.22 12.61
N GLY A 62 2.49 -6.95 13.66
CA GLY A 62 3.86 -7.39 13.88
C GLY A 62 4.35 -8.36 12.80
N ARG A 63 3.52 -9.34 12.42
CA ARG A 63 3.82 -10.29 11.33
C ARG A 63 3.92 -9.60 9.98
N ILE A 64 3.00 -8.68 9.68
CA ILE A 64 3.02 -7.88 8.45
C ILE A 64 4.29 -7.04 8.39
N ASN A 65 4.62 -6.31 9.46
CA ASN A 65 5.83 -5.50 9.54
C ASN A 65 7.10 -6.36 9.39
N LYS A 66 7.17 -7.51 10.08
CA LYS A 66 8.30 -8.44 9.98
C LYS A 66 8.50 -8.91 8.54
N LEU A 67 7.43 -9.37 7.88
CA LEU A 67 7.47 -9.75 6.48
C LEU A 67 7.94 -8.59 5.59
N ALA A 68 7.34 -7.40 5.75
CA ALA A 68 7.66 -6.23 4.95
C ALA A 68 9.14 -5.83 5.08
N ARG A 69 9.65 -5.76 6.31
CA ARG A 69 11.02 -5.32 6.61
C ARG A 69 12.07 -6.38 6.28
N GLU A 70 11.89 -7.59 6.82
CA GLU A 70 12.95 -8.61 6.86
C GLU A 70 12.96 -9.49 5.61
N VAL A 71 11.79 -9.78 5.02
CA VAL A 71 11.67 -10.65 3.84
C VAL A 71 11.56 -9.81 2.58
N ALA A 72 10.72 -8.77 2.60
CA ALA A 72 10.43 -7.99 1.41
C ALA A 72 11.40 -6.81 1.19
N GLY A 73 12.16 -6.43 2.21
CA GLY A 73 13.15 -5.34 2.16
C GLY A 73 12.54 -3.95 2.08
N LEU A 74 11.30 -3.79 2.54
CA LEU A 74 10.54 -2.55 2.43
C LEU A 74 10.83 -1.60 3.59
N SER A 75 10.95 -0.31 3.29
CA SER A 75 11.06 0.74 4.30
C SER A 75 9.72 1.38 4.66
N LYS A 76 8.72 1.22 3.79
CA LYS A 76 7.36 1.73 3.90
C LYS A 76 6.38 0.82 3.16
N ILE A 77 5.09 0.98 3.44
CA ILE A 77 3.99 0.46 2.61
C ILE A 77 3.50 1.62 1.73
N ASP A 78 3.68 1.55 0.41
CA ASP A 78 3.35 2.65 -0.51
C ASP A 78 1.83 2.84 -0.65
N HIS A 79 1.11 1.72 -0.80
CA HIS A 79 -0.33 1.67 -0.94
C HIS A 79 -0.91 0.70 0.08
N LEU A 80 -1.68 1.20 1.05
CA LEU A 80 -2.49 0.37 1.94
C LEU A 80 -3.93 0.41 1.45
N VAL A 81 -4.47 -0.73 1.05
CA VAL A 81 -5.87 -0.88 0.62
C VAL A 81 -6.63 -1.62 1.71
N VAL A 82 -7.67 -0.99 2.26
CA VAL A 82 -8.63 -1.63 3.17
C VAL A 82 -9.90 -1.93 2.39
N THR A 83 -10.22 -3.22 2.27
CA THR A 83 -11.33 -3.69 1.43
C THR A 83 -12.69 -3.31 2.00
N HIS A 84 -12.86 -3.48 3.32
CA HIS A 84 -14.06 -3.14 4.07
C HIS A 84 -13.76 -3.06 5.57
N PHE A 85 -14.75 -2.64 6.37
CA PHE A 85 -14.57 -2.36 7.80
C PHE A 85 -14.90 -3.54 8.72
N ASP A 86 -14.66 -4.78 8.29
CA ASP A 86 -14.66 -5.93 9.19
C ASP A 86 -13.37 -5.94 10.02
N ARG A 87 -13.49 -6.25 11.32
CA ARG A 87 -12.41 -6.02 12.31
C ARG A 87 -11.10 -6.73 11.92
N ASP A 88 -11.21 -7.89 11.30
CA ASP A 88 -10.13 -8.73 10.81
C ASP A 88 -9.59 -8.31 9.43
N HIS A 89 -10.04 -7.18 8.88
CA HIS A 89 -9.53 -6.57 7.66
C HIS A 89 -8.84 -5.23 7.96
N PHE A 90 -9.56 -4.26 8.53
CA PHE A 90 -9.01 -2.93 8.80
C PHE A 90 -8.29 -2.81 10.15
N GLY A 91 -8.54 -3.75 11.07
CA GLY A 91 -8.27 -3.56 12.48
C GLY A 91 -6.80 -3.36 12.82
N GLY A 92 -5.91 -4.04 12.10
CA GLY A 92 -4.46 -3.91 12.28
C GLY A 92 -3.87 -2.59 11.76
N ALA A 93 -4.59 -1.79 10.96
CA ALA A 93 -4.00 -0.66 10.24
C ALA A 93 -3.37 0.40 11.16
N ALA A 94 -4.08 0.79 12.23
CA ALA A 94 -3.59 1.80 13.17
C ALA A 94 -2.36 1.34 13.97
N ASP A 95 -2.27 0.06 14.28
CA ASP A 95 -1.12 -0.52 14.98
C ASP A 95 0.06 -0.72 14.03
N LEU A 96 -0.19 -1.15 12.78
CA LEU A 96 0.83 -1.28 11.75
C LEU A 96 1.49 0.06 11.43
N ALA A 97 0.72 1.15 11.40
CA ALA A 97 1.23 2.50 11.15
C ALA A 97 2.20 3.01 12.24
N LYS A 98 2.26 2.35 13.40
CA LYS A 98 3.27 2.62 14.45
C LYS A 98 4.62 1.93 14.15
N LEU A 99 4.62 0.90 13.30
CA LEU A 99 5.77 0.03 13.01
C LEU A 99 6.43 0.33 11.65
N ILE A 100 5.61 0.70 10.67
CA ILE A 100 6.05 1.01 9.30
C ILE A 100 5.25 2.18 8.74
N THR A 101 5.96 3.07 8.02
CA THR A 101 5.32 4.23 7.37
C THR A 101 4.30 3.75 6.36
N ILE A 102 3.10 4.32 6.42
CA ILE A 102 2.04 4.13 5.45
C ILE A 102 2.03 5.34 4.50
N GLY A 103 2.16 5.09 3.20
CA GLY A 103 2.02 6.08 2.15
C GLY A 103 0.56 6.48 1.99
N THR A 104 -0.10 5.98 0.95
CA THR A 104 -1.52 6.27 0.72
C THR A 104 -2.40 5.16 1.27
N LEU A 105 -3.33 5.52 2.14
CA LEU A 105 -4.46 4.68 2.53
C LEU A 105 -5.59 4.83 1.50
N TYR A 106 -6.10 3.70 1.04
CA TYR A 106 -7.24 3.56 0.16
C TYR A 106 -8.32 2.76 0.88
N ASP A 107 -9.53 3.30 1.01
CA ASP A 107 -10.66 2.56 1.59
C ASP A 107 -11.99 2.92 0.91
N GLN A 108 -13.08 2.34 1.40
CA GLN A 108 -14.43 2.58 0.89
C GLN A 108 -15.06 3.92 1.32
N GLY A 109 -14.32 4.76 2.03
CA GLY A 109 -14.81 5.96 2.68
C GLY A 109 -15.56 5.64 3.97
N VAL A 110 -15.14 6.25 5.07
CA VAL A 110 -15.84 6.10 6.36
C VAL A 110 -17.13 6.91 6.36
N ARG A 111 -18.28 6.24 6.21
CA ARG A 111 -19.60 6.86 6.31
C ARG A 111 -19.94 7.14 7.78
N PRO A 112 -20.86 8.06 8.10
CA PRO A 112 -21.22 8.39 9.48
C PRO A 112 -21.54 7.17 10.36
N GLN A 113 -22.27 6.19 9.83
CA GLN A 113 -22.64 4.96 10.53
C GLN A 113 -21.45 4.01 10.80
N ASP A 114 -20.36 4.13 10.03
CA ASP A 114 -19.19 3.27 10.17
C ASP A 114 -18.16 3.88 11.15
N ARG A 115 -18.31 5.16 11.55
CA ARG A 115 -17.31 5.88 12.37
C ARG A 115 -17.08 5.23 13.73
N GLU A 116 -18.14 4.83 14.41
CA GLU A 116 -18.04 4.13 15.70
C GLU A 116 -17.33 2.78 15.53
N ARG A 117 -17.67 2.06 14.46
CA ARG A 117 -17.09 0.76 14.12
C ARG A 117 -15.58 0.84 13.86
N VAL A 118 -15.13 1.81 13.07
CA VAL A 118 -13.70 1.96 12.74
C VAL A 118 -12.90 2.60 13.87
N GLY A 119 -13.53 3.49 14.65
CA GLY A 119 -12.93 4.16 15.79
C GLY A 119 -11.86 5.21 15.43
N GLU A 120 -11.51 6.04 16.42
CA GLU A 120 -10.58 7.16 16.26
C GLU A 120 -9.15 6.72 15.93
N ALA A 121 -8.73 5.52 16.36
CA ALA A 121 -7.42 5.00 16.03
C ALA A 121 -7.27 4.81 14.50
N TYR A 122 -8.27 4.24 13.84
CA TYR A 122 -8.27 4.08 12.38
C TYR A 122 -8.34 5.44 11.66
N LEU A 123 -9.19 6.35 12.15
CA LEU A 123 -9.40 7.65 11.54
C LEU A 123 -8.16 8.56 11.57
N ASN A 124 -7.32 8.41 12.60
CA ASN A 124 -6.24 9.37 12.89
C ASN A 124 -4.83 8.79 12.80
N PHE A 125 -4.64 7.50 12.50
CA PHE A 125 -3.28 6.96 12.34
C PHE A 125 -2.53 7.69 11.21
N PRO A 126 -1.20 7.86 11.34
CA PRO A 126 -0.41 8.60 10.37
C PRO A 126 -0.29 7.86 9.04
N CYS A 127 -0.65 8.56 7.97
CA CYS A 127 -0.38 8.17 6.59
C CYS A 127 -0.13 9.43 5.74
N GLU A 128 0.58 9.30 4.63
CA GLU A 128 0.87 10.42 3.73
C GLU A 128 -0.38 10.96 3.03
N ALA A 129 -1.35 10.09 2.70
CA ALA A 129 -2.62 10.48 2.11
C ALA A 129 -3.74 9.48 2.42
N ARG A 130 -5.00 9.93 2.35
CA ARG A 130 -6.21 9.09 2.43
C ARG A 130 -7.08 9.34 1.21
N LEU A 131 -7.42 8.29 0.48
CA LEU A 131 -8.25 8.34 -0.73
C LEU A 131 -9.40 7.33 -0.64
N VAL A 132 -10.58 7.73 -1.12
CA VAL A 132 -11.74 6.85 -1.22
C VAL A 132 -11.74 6.20 -2.59
N LEU A 133 -11.79 4.88 -2.63
CA LEU A 133 -11.82 4.11 -3.88
C LEU A 133 -13.24 4.08 -4.48
N THR A 134 -13.28 4.12 -5.81
CA THR A 134 -14.45 3.92 -6.65
C THR A 134 -14.14 2.85 -7.71
N PRO A 135 -15.12 2.07 -8.18
CA PRO A 135 -14.87 1.11 -9.27
C PRO A 135 -14.28 1.83 -10.49
N GLY A 136 -13.22 1.24 -11.06
CA GLY A 136 -12.48 1.78 -12.20
C GLY A 136 -11.22 2.54 -11.82
N ASP A 137 -11.04 2.92 -10.54
CA ASP A 137 -9.82 3.56 -10.07
C ASP A 137 -8.61 2.65 -10.31
N GLN A 138 -7.49 3.27 -10.68
CA GLN A 138 -6.20 2.61 -10.81
C GLN A 138 -5.23 3.19 -9.79
N LEU A 139 -4.51 2.32 -9.08
CA LEU A 139 -3.43 2.76 -8.20
C LEU A 139 -2.27 3.30 -9.07
N PRO A 140 -1.63 4.41 -8.66
CA PRO A 140 -0.57 5.04 -9.43
C PRO A 140 0.76 4.29 -9.24
N LEU A 141 0.91 3.14 -9.89
CA LEU A 141 2.10 2.30 -9.78
C LEU A 141 3.25 2.80 -10.66
N LYS A 142 4.46 2.84 -10.09
CA LYS A 142 5.72 2.99 -10.81
C LYS A 142 5.89 1.85 -11.79
N GLN A 143 6.26 2.23 -13.00
CA GLN A 143 6.58 1.30 -14.06
C GLN A 143 8.09 1.08 -14.11
N THR A 144 8.50 -0.14 -14.44
CA THR A 144 9.88 -0.41 -14.80
C THR A 144 10.15 0.15 -16.21
N GLY A 145 11.35 0.66 -16.46
CA GLY A 145 11.74 1.14 -17.80
C GLY A 145 11.84 0.03 -18.86
N SER A 146 11.71 -1.22 -18.44
CA SER A 146 11.75 -2.43 -19.28
C SER A 146 10.78 -3.47 -18.70
N GLY A 147 10.11 -4.24 -19.56
CA GLY A 147 9.17 -5.30 -19.16
C GLY A 147 7.70 -4.89 -19.33
N PRO A 148 6.76 -5.78 -18.95
CA PRO A 148 5.34 -5.50 -19.04
C PRO A 148 4.94 -4.39 -18.06
N GLN A 149 4.03 -3.53 -18.49
CA GLN A 149 3.42 -2.55 -17.59
C GLN A 149 2.50 -3.26 -16.61
N LEU A 150 2.53 -2.84 -15.35
CA LEU A 150 1.68 -3.35 -14.30
C LEU A 150 0.63 -2.31 -13.91
N THR A 151 -0.62 -2.72 -13.91
CA THR A 151 -1.74 -1.92 -13.41
C THR A 151 -2.43 -2.65 -12.26
N ALA A 152 -2.98 -1.90 -11.32
CA ALA A 152 -3.86 -2.41 -10.28
C ALA A 152 -5.16 -1.61 -10.33
N THR A 153 -6.24 -2.27 -10.77
CA THR A 153 -7.55 -1.66 -11.02
C THR A 153 -8.56 -2.15 -9.99
N VAL A 154 -9.31 -1.23 -9.41
CA VAL A 154 -10.45 -1.55 -8.55
C VAL A 154 -11.62 -2.00 -9.40
N LEU A 155 -11.89 -3.30 -9.44
CA LEU A 155 -13.00 -3.84 -10.22
C LEU A 155 -14.35 -3.63 -9.53
N GLY A 156 -14.37 -3.59 -8.20
CA GLY A 156 -15.58 -3.35 -7.43
C GLY A 156 -15.30 -2.98 -5.97
N ILE A 157 -16.22 -2.22 -5.39
CA ILE A 157 -16.22 -1.79 -3.98
C ILE A 157 -17.63 -1.41 -3.56
N LEU A 158 -18.03 -1.71 -2.31
CA LEU A 158 -19.37 -1.44 -1.79
C LEU A 158 -20.50 -1.98 -2.72
N GLN A 159 -20.37 -3.22 -3.18
CA GLN A 159 -21.33 -3.87 -4.09
C GLN A 159 -21.52 -3.19 -5.46
N ARG A 160 -20.72 -2.16 -5.78
CA ARG A 160 -20.65 -1.55 -7.11
C ARG A 160 -19.48 -2.15 -7.87
N ASN A 161 -19.67 -2.44 -9.15
CA ASN A 161 -18.64 -3.01 -10.01
C ASN A 161 -18.47 -2.15 -11.27
N ILE A 162 -17.31 -2.24 -11.90
CA ILE A 162 -17.18 -1.79 -13.29
C ILE A 162 -18.05 -2.66 -14.20
N GLU A 163 -18.54 -2.06 -15.28
CA GLU A 163 -19.21 -2.84 -16.33
C GLU A 163 -18.20 -3.78 -17.01
N PRO A 164 -18.60 -5.04 -17.34
CA PRO A 164 -17.75 -5.94 -18.11
C PRO A 164 -17.35 -5.29 -19.44
N THR A 165 -16.06 -5.32 -19.76
CA THR A 165 -15.54 -4.80 -21.02
C THR A 165 -15.39 -5.92 -22.06
N GLY A 166 -15.63 -5.62 -23.34
CA GLY A 166 -15.47 -6.57 -24.44
C GLY A 166 -16.42 -7.77 -24.36
N ASN A 167 -15.92 -8.98 -24.65
CA ASN A 167 -16.69 -10.23 -24.61
C ASN A 167 -16.72 -10.89 -23.21
N ASN A 168 -16.27 -10.19 -22.17
CA ASN A 168 -16.25 -10.72 -20.82
C ASN A 168 -17.69 -10.88 -20.32
N LYS A 169 -18.06 -12.11 -19.93
CA LYS A 169 -19.35 -12.40 -19.31
C LYS A 169 -19.23 -12.20 -17.79
N PRO A 170 -20.28 -11.75 -17.11
CA PRO A 170 -20.33 -11.76 -15.65
C PRO A 170 -19.95 -13.13 -15.10
N ASN A 171 -19.28 -13.15 -13.94
CA ASN A 171 -18.94 -14.39 -13.25
C ASN A 171 -20.21 -15.27 -13.12
N PRO A 172 -20.22 -16.50 -13.66
CA PRO A 172 -21.42 -17.35 -13.66
C PRO A 172 -21.74 -17.94 -12.28
N PHE A 173 -20.86 -17.79 -11.28
CA PHE A 173 -21.09 -18.26 -9.92
C PHE A 173 -22.10 -17.36 -9.17
N PRO A 174 -22.77 -17.89 -8.12
CA PRO A 174 -23.90 -17.22 -7.47
C PRO A 174 -23.57 -15.81 -6.98
N LYS A 175 -24.54 -14.90 -7.12
CA LYS A 175 -24.47 -13.51 -6.63
C LYS A 175 -24.83 -13.37 -5.15
N ASP A 176 -25.07 -14.49 -4.47
CA ASP A 176 -25.67 -14.51 -3.13
C ASP A 176 -24.56 -14.45 -2.07
N TYR A 177 -24.21 -13.22 -1.67
CA TYR A 177 -23.59 -12.89 -0.39
C TYR A 177 -24.16 -11.56 0.13
#